data_AF-A0A0V0WHQ2-F1
#
_entry.id   AF-A0A0V0WHQ2-F1
#
_cell.length_a   1.000
_cell.length_b   1.000
_cell.length_c   1.000
_cell.angle_alpha   90.00
_cell.angle_beta   90.00
_cell.angle_gamma   90.00
#
_symmetry.space_group_name_H-M   'P 1'
#
loop_
_entity.id
_entity.type
_entity.pdbx_description
1 polymer ?
#
loop_
_entity_poly.entity_id
_entity_poly.type
_entity_poly.pdbx_seq_one_letter_code
_entity_poly.pdbx_strand_id
1 'polypeptide(L)'
;MRYLAKPVYSDTGHLLDGGVDLNLEGGISEYCKDAIILSFILQLLSLIHAYFWALYLLCPCFIIYKLWVGVLAPWIFQPSLYETETSAKKGMKQARKMNRLK
;
A
#
# COMPACT_ATOMS: atom_id res chain seq x y z
N MET A 1 -9.43 12.74 11.77
CA MET A 1 -10.19 11.85 10.88
C MET A 1 -11.59 12.33 10.48
N ARG A 2 -12.23 13.28 11.20
CA ARG A 2 -13.63 13.70 10.95
C ARG A 2 -13.90 14.27 9.55
N TYR A 3 -12.88 14.73 8.82
CA TYR A 3 -13.01 15.23 7.45
C TYR A 3 -12.80 14.17 6.37
N LEU A 4 -12.10 13.06 6.65
CA LEU A 4 -11.89 11.98 5.67
C LEU A 4 -13.17 11.17 5.44
N ALA A 5 -13.95 10.93 6.49
CA ALA A 5 -15.16 10.12 6.44
C ALA A 5 -16.43 10.94 6.13
N LYS A 6 -16.29 12.26 5.88
CA LYS A 6 -17.44 13.13 5.69
C LYS A 6 -17.81 13.19 4.22
N PRO A 7 -19.06 12.88 3.84
CA PRO A 7 -19.50 13.06 2.47
C PRO A 7 -19.53 14.54 2.09
N VAL A 8 -19.16 14.84 0.85
CA VAL A 8 -19.21 16.17 0.24
C VAL A 8 -20.35 16.19 -0.76
N TYR A 9 -21.20 17.21 -0.66
CA TYR A 9 -22.35 17.42 -1.54
C TYR A 9 -22.15 18.70 -2.36
N SER A 10 -22.70 18.72 -3.56
CA SER A 10 -22.84 19.91 -4.40
C SER A 10 -23.93 20.83 -3.83
N ASP A 11 -23.92 22.12 -4.22
CA ASP A 11 -24.93 23.11 -3.83
C ASP A 11 -26.36 22.72 -4.28
N THR A 12 -26.46 21.83 -5.26
CA THR A 12 -27.72 21.25 -5.78
C THR A 12 -28.18 20.01 -5.00
N GLY A 13 -27.42 19.58 -3.97
CA GLY A 13 -27.72 18.39 -3.16
C GLY A 13 -27.21 17.06 -3.72
N HIS A 14 -26.54 17.07 -4.88
CA HIS A 14 -25.91 15.86 -5.43
C HIS A 14 -24.67 15.44 -4.65
N LEU A 15 -24.49 14.14 -4.40
CA LEU A 15 -23.32 13.59 -3.73
C LEU A 15 -22.09 13.66 -4.66
N LEU A 16 -21.03 14.33 -4.21
CA LEU A 16 -19.77 14.45 -4.94
C LEU A 16 -18.71 13.46 -4.44
N ASP A 17 -18.64 13.27 -3.12
CA ASP A 17 -17.75 12.30 -2.48
C ASP A 17 -18.49 11.67 -1.30
N GLY A 18 -18.46 10.34 -1.18
CA GLY A 18 -19.10 9.60 -0.08
C GLY A 18 -18.31 9.65 1.23
N GLY A 19 -17.06 10.11 1.19
CA GLY A 19 -16.11 9.97 2.29
C GLY A 19 -15.46 8.58 2.30
N VAL A 20 -14.25 8.53 2.85
CA VAL A 20 -13.43 7.32 2.92
C VAL A 20 -13.73 6.56 4.22
N ASP A 21 -14.03 5.26 4.09
CA ASP A 21 -14.14 4.37 5.24
C ASP A 21 -12.80 4.29 5.98
N LEU A 22 -12.83 4.63 7.26
CA LEU A 22 -11.65 4.67 8.10
C LEU A 22 -11.15 3.28 8.48
N ASN A 23 -11.97 2.24 8.33
CA ASN A 23 -11.66 0.87 8.73
C ASN A 23 -11.36 -0.05 7.53
N LEU A 24 -11.31 0.51 6.32
CA LEU A 24 -10.94 -0.24 5.12
C LEU A 24 -9.47 -0.68 5.18
N GLU A 25 -9.24 -1.99 5.10
CA GLU A 25 -7.90 -2.60 5.09
C GLU A 25 -7.16 -2.23 3.81
N GLY A 26 -5.95 -1.68 3.94
CA GLY A 26 -5.17 -1.17 2.80
C GLY A 26 -5.63 0.19 2.27
N GLY A 27 -6.56 0.87 2.95
CA GLY A 27 -7.00 2.21 2.61
C GLY A 27 -6.00 3.30 3.04
N ILE A 28 -6.11 4.50 2.44
CA ILE A 28 -5.28 5.67 2.78
C ILE A 28 -5.39 6.03 4.29
N SER A 29 -6.55 5.78 4.88
CA SER A 29 -6.82 5.99 6.32
C SER A 29 -5.84 5.23 7.22
N GLU A 30 -5.46 4.01 6.86
CA GLU A 30 -4.52 3.18 7.64
C GLU A 30 -3.14 3.85 7.71
N TYR A 31 -2.60 4.27 6.57
CA TYR A 31 -1.33 5.00 6.50
C TYR A 31 -1.38 6.34 7.25
N CYS A 32 -2.53 7.03 7.25
CA CYS A 32 -2.72 8.23 8.06
C CYS A 32 -2.66 7.94 9.57
N LYS A 33 -3.24 6.82 10.02
CA LYS A 33 -3.15 6.41 11.44
C LYS A 33 -1.70 6.10 11.81
N ASP A 34 -1.00 5.34 10.97
CA ASP A 34 0.40 4.97 11.21
C ASP A 34 1.30 6.20 11.29
N ALA A 35 1.10 7.19 10.42
CA ALA A 35 1.83 8.44 10.47
C ALA A 35 1.60 9.20 11.79
N ILE A 36 0.36 9.25 12.29
CA ILE A 36 0.04 9.91 13.56
C ILE A 36 0.69 9.17 14.74
N ILE A 37 0.56 7.84 14.79
CA ILE A 37 1.14 7.01 15.86
C ILE A 37 2.66 7.12 15.87
N LEU A 38 3.29 7.03 14.68
CA LEU A 38 4.73 7.20 14.52
C LEU A 38 5.18 8.58 15.00
N SER A 39 4.49 9.65 14.57
CA SER A 39 4.79 11.02 14.98
C SER A 39 4.72 11.20 16.49
N PHE A 40 3.69 10.62 17.13
CA PHE A 40 3.52 10.68 18.58
C PHE A 40 4.66 9.99 19.33
N ILE A 41 5.03 8.77 18.92
CA ILE A 41 6.14 8.03 19.52
C ILE A 41 7.46 8.79 19.33
N LEU A 42 7.70 9.32 18.13
CA LEU A 42 8.90 10.10 17.82
C LEU A 42 8.99 11.38 18.63
N GLN A 43 7.86 12.04 18.86
CA GLN A 43 7.81 13.24 19.69
C GLN A 43 8.23 12.92 21.13
N LEU A 44 7.73 11.82 21.70
CA LEU A 44 8.11 11.37 23.05
C LEU A 44 9.59 10.99 23.13
N LEU A 45 10.10 10.24 22.13
CA LEU A 45 11.50 9.83 22.07
C LEU A 45 12.44 11.03 21.88
N SER A 46 12.02 12.04 21.10
CA SER A 46 12.80 13.25 20.86
C SER A 46 13.03 14.07 22.14
N LEU A 47 12.20 13.90 23.19
CA LEU A 47 12.43 14.55 24.49
C LEU A 47 13.66 13.96 25.20
N ILE A 48 14.03 12.71 24.89
CA ILE A 48 15.19 12.01 25.46
C ILE A 48 16.43 12.27 24.58
N HIS A 49 16.27 12.20 23.25
CA HIS A 49 17.41 12.34 22.33
C HIS A 49 17.03 12.90 20.96
N ALA A 50 17.76 13.90 20.47
CA ALA A 50 17.46 14.57 19.20
C ALA A 50 17.67 13.68 17.96
N TYR A 51 18.52 12.65 18.02
CA TYR A 51 18.75 11.75 16.88
C TYR A 51 17.52 10.91 16.52
N PHE A 52 16.52 10.80 17.39
CA PHE A 52 15.29 10.07 17.05
C PHE A 52 14.51 10.72 15.90
N TRP A 53 14.75 11.99 15.57
CA TRP A 53 14.26 12.59 14.34
C TRP A 53 14.70 11.84 13.08
N ALA A 54 15.86 11.15 13.09
CA ALA A 54 16.31 10.35 11.96
C ALA A 54 15.36 9.20 11.62
N LEU A 55 14.55 8.71 12.56
CA LEU A 55 13.54 7.68 12.30
C LEU A 55 12.44 8.16 11.34
N TYR A 56 12.23 9.48 11.18
CA TYR A 56 11.34 9.98 10.13
C TYR A 56 11.79 9.57 8.73
N LEU A 57 13.08 9.28 8.51
CA LEU A 57 13.59 8.77 7.23
C LEU A 57 13.05 7.38 6.87
N LEU A 58 12.48 6.63 7.83
CA LEU A 58 11.80 5.38 7.52
C LEU A 58 10.56 5.61 6.65
N CYS A 59 9.89 6.75 6.81
CA CYS A 59 8.68 7.08 6.05
C CYS A 59 8.94 7.22 4.53
N PRO A 60 9.90 8.06 4.06
CA PRO A 60 10.24 8.12 2.64
C PRO A 60 10.85 6.80 2.13
N CYS A 61 11.65 6.09 2.93
CA CYS A 61 12.16 4.77 2.54
C CYS A 61 11.03 3.77 2.26
N PHE A 62 9.99 3.74 3.10
CA PHE A 62 8.83 2.87 2.91
C PHE A 62 8.04 3.24 1.65
N ILE A 63 7.83 4.53 1.39
CA ILE A 63 7.16 5.02 0.17
C ILE A 63 7.94 4.59 -1.07
N ILE A 64 9.26 4.78 -1.08
CA ILE A 64 10.13 4.35 -2.18
C ILE A 64 10.03 2.84 -2.39
N TYR A 65 10.06 2.06 -1.31
CA TYR A 65 9.91 0.60 -1.39
C TYR A 65 8.56 0.18 -1.99
N LYS A 66 7.45 0.78 -1.54
CA LYS A 66 6.11 0.52 -2.09
C LYS A 66 6.00 0.91 -3.56
N LEU A 67 6.57 2.04 -3.96
CA LEU A 67 6.61 2.50 -5.34
C LEU A 67 7.49 1.56 -6.20
N TRP A 68 8.60 1.09 -5.65
CA TRP A 68 9.47 0.13 -6.30
C TRP A 68 8.75 -1.20 -6.57
N VAL A 69 8.17 -1.82 -5.55
CA VAL A 69 7.52 -3.13 -5.67
C VAL A 69 6.19 -3.04 -6.43
N GLY A 70 5.43 -1.96 -6.27
CA GLY A 70 4.10 -1.82 -6.85
C GLY A 70 4.08 -1.33 -8.29
N VAL A 71 5.04 -0.47 -8.69
CA VAL A 71 5.00 0.22 -9.98
C VAL A 71 6.26 -0.05 -10.80
N LEU A 72 7.44 0.27 -10.26
CA LEU A 72 8.68 0.22 -11.04
C LEU A 72 9.11 -1.20 -11.38
N ALA A 73 9.18 -2.10 -10.40
CA ALA A 73 9.64 -3.47 -10.62
C ALA A 73 8.71 -4.23 -11.58
N PRO A 74 7.37 -4.20 -11.44
CA PRO A 74 6.48 -4.82 -12.42
C PRO A 74 6.61 -4.21 -13.80
N TRP A 75 6.88 -2.90 -13.93
CA TRP A 75 7.05 -2.24 -15.23
C TRP A 75 8.40 -2.57 -15.90
N ILE A 76 9.48 -2.66 -15.14
CA ILE A 76 10.83 -2.99 -15.64
C ILE A 76 10.95 -4.48 -15.97
N PHE A 77 10.39 -5.34 -15.12
CA PHE A 77 10.52 -6.80 -15.23
C PHE A 77 9.28 -7.46 -15.83
N GLN A 78 8.54 -6.75 -16.71
CA GLN A 78 7.43 -7.37 -17.43
C GLN A 78 7.95 -8.57 -18.22
N PRO A 79 7.43 -9.79 -17.97
CA PRO A 79 7.84 -10.95 -18.76
C PRO A 79 7.46 -10.70 -20.21
N SER A 80 8.40 -10.96 -21.12
CA SER A 80 8.10 -10.93 -22.55
C SER A 80 7.01 -11.95 -22.87
N LEU A 81 6.19 -11.70 -23.90
CA LEU A 81 5.08 -12.58 -24.30
C LEU A 81 5.51 -14.05 -24.48
N TYR A 82 6.78 -14.28 -24.86
CA TYR A 82 7.39 -15.61 -25.00
C TYR A 82 7.64 -16.34 -23.67
N GLU A 83 7.99 -15.60 -22.61
CA GLU A 83 8.16 -16.14 -21.25
C GLU A 83 6.80 -16.41 -20.58
N THR A 84 5.79 -15.58 -20.85
CA THR A 84 4.42 -15.80 -20.33
C THR A 84 3.82 -17.08 -20.88
N GLU A 85 3.97 -17.32 -22.19
CA GLU A 85 3.54 -18.55 -22.88
C GLU A 85 4.19 -19.82 -22.30
N THR A 86 5.51 -19.78 -22.09
CA THR A 86 6.27 -20.93 -21.57
C THR A 86 6.04 -21.16 -20.07
N SER A 87 5.88 -20.10 -19.28
CA SER A 87 5.51 -20.18 -17.86
C SER A 87 4.08 -20.71 -17.67
N ALA A 88 3.11 -20.23 -18.46
CA ALA A 88 1.74 -20.76 -18.44
C ALA A 88 1.68 -22.25 -18.79
N LYS A 89 2.44 -22.68 -19.81
CA LYS A 89 2.58 -24.10 -20.18
C LYS A 89 3.26 -24.93 -19.07
N LYS A 90 4.25 -24.38 -18.36
CA LYS A 90 4.89 -25.05 -17.20
C LYS A 90 3.94 -25.14 -15.99
N GLY A 91 3.20 -24.08 -15.69
CA GLY A 91 2.20 -24.04 -14.62
C GLY A 91 1.07 -25.04 -14.82
N MET A 92 0.53 -25.14 -16.04
CA MET A 92 -0.47 -26.16 -16.39
C MET A 92 0.08 -27.59 -16.27
N LYS A 93 1.35 -27.82 -16.62
CA LYS A 93 2.00 -29.13 -16.44
C LYS A 93 2.18 -29.48 -14.96
N GLN A 94 2.54 -28.52 -14.10
CA GLN A 94 2.64 -28.75 -12.65
C GLN A 94 1.28 -29.00 -12.01
N ALA A 95 0.24 -28.23 -12.37
CA ALA A 95 -1.12 -28.44 -11.88
C ALA A 95 -1.67 -29.84 -12.26
N ARG A 96 -1.39 -30.31 -13.48
CA ARG A 96 -1.72 -31.68 -13.92
C ARG A 96 -0.98 -32.77 -13.14
N LYS A 97 0.23 -32.50 -12.66
CA LYS A 97 0.98 -33.46 -11.80
C LYS A 97 0.41 -33.51 -10.39
N MET A 98 0.08 -32.35 -9.79
CA MET A 98 -0.55 -32.30 -8.47
C MET A 98 -1.92 -33.00 -8.43
N ASN A 99 -2.74 -32.84 -9.48
CA ASN A 99 -4.02 -33.55 -9.58
C ASN A 99 -3.89 -35.06 -9.79
N ARG A 100 -2.70 -35.58 -10.11
CA ARG A 100 -2.43 -37.03 -10.22
C ARG A 100 -1.90 -37.64 -8.93
N LEU A 101 -1.48 -36.81 -7.98
CA LEU A 101 -0.96 -37.20 -6.67
C LEU A 101 -2.04 -37.11 -5.56
N LYS A 102 -3.22 -36.62 -5.91
CA LYS A 102 -4.41 -36.55 -5.06
C LYS A 102 -5.38 -37.67 -5.47
#